data_AF-A0A1Y6HM26-F1
#
_entry.id   AF-A0A1Y6HM26-F1
#
_cell.length_a   1.000
_cell.length_b   1.000
_cell.length_c   1.000
_cell.angle_alpha   90.00
_cell.angle_beta   90.00
_cell.angle_gamma   90.00
#
_symmetry.space_group_name_H-M   'P 1'
#
loop_
_entity.id
_entity.type
_entity.pdbx_description
1 polymer ?
#
loop_
_entity_poly.entity_id
_entity_poly.type
_entity_poly.pdbx_seq_one_letter_code
_entity_poly.pdbx_strand_id
1 'polypeptide(L)'
;MIDHIAELDELVGSELHLAGIPEVKRKHFAAEARALDVSELRKLRPAKRYAILVCLIHRARVQTRDDLAEMFIKRMGNIHNRGREELERLRARYCEKTEAIVATMSDVVRVLDHHRGDTEAGREIRRLVNVHGGVQTLQADCNTIAAHSGDNHLPLLWLFYKSHRSTILRMVRRLDLASTTEDRSLIDAIELILTQERTRIDWLDEAVDLAFTTQLWRKTIVHRTERGEERIHRRLFEVCVFSSLANELKSGDVAVRGSETYADYREQLLPWDQCEPMLENYCKQVGLPATAVGFVNALQSRLTQVAELTDQGYLENGQVVIGEDGIPVLKRSKAKEMSGGARALETAVLDRMRERSVIEILCDVAH
;
A
#
# COMPACT_ATOMS: atom_id res chain seq x y z
N MET A 1 18.05 12.03 -11.78
CA MET A 1 16.66 12.34 -11.37
C MET A 1 16.60 13.14 -10.07
N ILE A 2 17.01 12.61 -8.92
CA ILE A 2 17.01 13.38 -7.64
C ILE A 2 17.76 14.72 -7.75
N ASP A 3 18.93 14.72 -8.40
CA ASP A 3 19.72 15.94 -8.58
C ASP A 3 19.10 16.89 -9.62
N HIS A 4 18.40 16.35 -10.63
CA HIS A 4 17.68 17.14 -11.63
C HIS A 4 16.45 17.84 -11.04
N ILE A 5 15.82 17.31 -9.98
CA ILE A 5 14.72 18.00 -9.28
C ILE A 5 15.24 19.30 -8.66
N ALA A 6 16.42 19.27 -8.03
CA ALA A 6 17.02 20.45 -7.44
C ALA A 6 17.33 21.51 -8.51
N GLU A 7 17.94 21.11 -9.62
CA GLU A 7 18.20 22.00 -10.76
C GLU A 7 16.90 22.57 -11.34
N LEU A 8 15.86 21.74 -11.49
CA LEU A 8 14.55 22.18 -11.97
C LEU A 8 13.90 23.18 -11.00
N ASP A 9 13.99 22.97 -9.69
CA ASP A 9 13.42 23.86 -8.68
C ASP A 9 14.12 25.22 -8.65
N GLU A 10 15.42 25.28 -8.98
CA GLU A 10 16.19 26.52 -9.10
C GLU A 10 15.86 27.34 -10.36
N LEU A 11 15.20 26.75 -11.37
CA LEU A 11 14.80 27.48 -12.59
C LEU A 11 13.77 28.58 -12.30
N VAL A 12 13.74 29.61 -13.15
CA VAL A 12 12.76 30.70 -13.06
C VAL A 12 11.35 30.18 -13.36
N GLY A 13 10.36 30.65 -12.58
CA GLY A 13 8.94 30.36 -12.78
C GLY A 13 8.34 29.65 -11.58
N SER A 14 7.81 30.38 -10.59
CA SER A 14 7.01 29.79 -9.50
C SER A 14 5.59 29.45 -9.97
N GLU A 15 4.90 28.59 -9.21
CA GLU A 15 3.47 28.31 -9.41
C GLU A 15 2.62 29.59 -9.41
N LEU A 16 3.08 30.64 -8.72
CA LEU A 16 2.43 31.94 -8.66
C LEU A 16 2.28 32.60 -10.05
N HIS A 17 3.22 32.39 -10.97
CA HIS A 17 3.10 32.96 -12.33
C HIS A 17 2.04 32.28 -13.19
N LEU A 18 1.58 31.08 -12.80
CA LEU A 18 0.52 30.34 -13.47
C LEU A 18 -0.81 30.39 -12.69
N ALA A 19 -0.87 31.17 -11.60
CA ALA A 19 -2.08 31.38 -10.83
C ALA A 19 -3.20 31.93 -11.71
N GLY A 20 -4.40 31.37 -11.57
CA GLY A 20 -5.58 31.75 -12.36
C GLY A 20 -5.62 31.19 -13.80
N ILE A 21 -4.55 30.54 -14.28
CA ILE A 21 -4.60 29.83 -15.56
C ILE A 21 -5.21 28.44 -15.34
N PRO A 22 -6.25 28.03 -16.08
CA PRO A 22 -6.82 26.68 -15.95
C PRO A 22 -5.80 25.59 -16.26
N GLU A 23 -5.81 24.49 -15.51
CA GLU A 23 -4.84 23.39 -15.63
C GLU A 23 -4.79 22.80 -17.06
N VAL A 24 -5.96 22.64 -17.69
CA VAL A 24 -6.07 22.17 -19.08
C VAL A 24 -5.27 23.05 -20.04
N LYS A 25 -5.27 24.38 -19.81
CA LYS A 25 -4.52 25.32 -20.64
C LYS A 25 -3.02 25.25 -20.38
N ARG A 26 -2.61 25.07 -19.13
CA ARG A 26 -1.19 24.86 -18.76
C ARG A 26 -0.65 23.60 -19.43
N LYS A 27 -1.39 22.49 -19.36
CA LYS A 27 -1.04 21.22 -20.03
C LYS A 27 -0.93 21.38 -21.55
N HIS A 28 -1.90 22.05 -22.16
CA HIS A 28 -1.88 22.31 -23.60
C HIS A 28 -0.65 23.13 -24.02
N PHE A 29 -0.33 24.21 -23.31
CA PHE A 29 0.86 25.02 -23.60
C PHE A 29 2.17 24.28 -23.33
N ALA A 30 2.23 23.46 -22.29
CA ALA A 30 3.38 22.60 -22.04
C ALA A 30 3.58 21.57 -23.17
N ALA A 31 2.49 20.98 -23.68
CA ALA A 31 2.52 20.06 -24.81
C ALA A 31 2.96 20.77 -26.11
N GLU A 32 2.45 21.97 -26.38
CA GLU A 32 2.90 22.82 -27.49
C GLU A 32 4.40 23.07 -27.40
N ALA A 33 4.91 23.46 -26.23
CA ALA A 33 6.34 23.69 -26.03
C ALA A 33 7.19 22.43 -26.24
N ARG A 34 6.71 21.24 -25.85
CA ARG A 34 7.42 19.95 -26.06
C ARG A 34 7.53 19.56 -27.54
N ALA A 35 6.55 19.96 -28.35
CA ALA A 35 6.51 19.63 -29.77
C ALA A 35 7.41 20.53 -30.62
N LEU A 36 7.87 21.67 -30.08
CA LEU A 36 8.67 22.66 -30.81
C LEU A 36 10.16 22.51 -30.51
N ASP A 37 10.99 22.70 -31.53
CA ASP A 37 12.43 22.84 -31.35
C ASP A 37 12.84 24.27 -30.97
N VAL A 38 14.11 24.46 -30.61
CA VAL A 38 14.65 25.76 -30.18
C VAL A 38 14.53 26.82 -31.27
N SER A 39 14.62 26.45 -32.56
CA SER A 39 14.52 27.37 -33.68
C SER A 39 13.08 27.86 -33.88
N GLU A 40 12.10 26.97 -33.77
CA GLU A 40 10.68 27.31 -33.83
C GLU A 40 10.24 28.14 -32.62
N LEU A 41 10.72 27.79 -31.42
CA LEU A 41 10.48 28.58 -30.21
C LEU A 41 11.01 30.02 -30.35
N ARG A 42 12.14 30.23 -31.04
CA ARG A 42 12.70 31.57 -31.28
C ARG A 42 11.87 32.42 -32.23
N LYS A 43 11.10 31.81 -33.14
CA LYS A 43 10.20 32.53 -34.07
C LYS A 43 8.94 33.05 -33.39
N LEU A 44 8.56 32.50 -32.24
CA LEU A 44 7.39 32.95 -31.48
C LEU A 44 7.60 34.36 -30.90
N ARG A 45 6.49 35.10 -30.79
CA ARG A 45 6.48 36.38 -30.07
C ARG A 45 6.94 36.16 -28.62
N PRO A 46 7.74 37.08 -28.03
CA PRO A 46 8.32 36.90 -26.71
C PRO A 46 7.30 36.49 -25.63
N ALA A 47 6.13 37.14 -25.59
CA ALA A 47 5.08 36.82 -24.63
C ALA A 47 4.58 35.37 -24.73
N LYS A 48 4.29 34.89 -25.95
CA LYS A 48 3.84 33.50 -26.18
C LYS A 48 4.97 32.52 -25.84
N ARG A 49 6.19 32.83 -26.28
CA ARG A 49 7.38 32.02 -26.00
C ARG A 49 7.59 31.81 -24.51
N TYR A 50 7.53 32.89 -23.71
CA TYR A 50 7.68 32.78 -22.26
C TYR A 50 6.52 32.02 -21.61
N ALA A 51 5.28 32.25 -22.03
CA ALA A 51 4.12 31.55 -21.49
C ALA A 51 4.23 30.02 -21.65
N ILE A 52 4.55 29.54 -22.86
CA ILE A 52 4.66 28.10 -23.11
C ILE A 52 5.89 27.48 -22.43
N LEU A 53 7.01 28.20 -22.33
CA LEU A 53 8.21 27.74 -21.63
C LEU A 53 8.00 27.64 -20.11
N VAL A 54 7.33 28.61 -19.49
CA VAL A 54 6.99 28.52 -18.06
C VAL A 54 6.03 27.35 -17.80
N CYS A 55 5.05 27.12 -18.67
CA CYS A 55 4.17 25.93 -18.58
C CYS A 55 4.97 24.63 -18.73
N LEU A 56 5.95 24.59 -19.64
CA LEU A 56 6.83 23.43 -19.83
C LEU A 56 7.65 23.12 -18.57
N ILE A 57 8.31 24.12 -17.99
CA ILE A 57 9.12 24.00 -16.77
C ILE A 57 8.25 23.54 -15.61
N HIS A 58 7.08 24.15 -15.42
CA HIS A 58 6.13 23.74 -14.39
C HIS A 58 5.69 22.29 -14.58
N ARG A 59 5.34 21.88 -15.80
CA ARG A 59 4.95 20.48 -16.08
C ARG A 59 6.11 19.51 -15.86
N ALA A 60 7.34 19.89 -16.18
CA ALA A 60 8.52 19.06 -15.91
C ALA A 60 8.73 18.86 -14.40
N ARG A 61 8.54 19.90 -13.59
CA ARG A 61 8.60 19.83 -12.12
C ARG A 61 7.54 18.91 -11.53
N VAL A 62 6.29 19.08 -11.95
CA VAL A 62 5.16 18.23 -11.54
C VAL A 62 5.45 16.77 -11.85
N GLN A 63 5.82 16.47 -13.10
CA GLN A 63 6.12 15.09 -13.52
C GLN A 63 7.30 14.51 -12.75
N THR A 64 8.35 15.27 -12.51
CA THR A 64 9.53 14.74 -11.82
C THR A 64 9.24 14.42 -10.34
N ARG A 65 8.32 15.16 -9.69
CA ARG A 65 7.83 14.81 -8.34
C ARG A 65 7.01 13.53 -8.34
N ASP A 66 6.09 13.38 -9.32
CA ASP A 66 5.33 12.15 -9.50
C ASP A 66 6.24 10.95 -9.73
N ASP A 67 7.21 11.07 -10.64
CA ASP A 67 8.18 10.01 -10.94
C ASP A 67 9.00 9.65 -9.69
N LEU A 68 9.39 10.64 -8.87
CA LEU A 68 10.13 10.41 -7.64
C LEU A 68 9.30 9.64 -6.60
N ALA A 69 8.04 10.01 -6.40
CA ALA A 69 7.11 9.33 -5.51
C ALA A 69 6.85 7.89 -5.99
N GLU A 70 6.63 7.70 -7.29
CA GLU A 70 6.43 6.38 -7.89
C GLU A 70 7.69 5.51 -7.74
N MET A 71 8.88 6.07 -7.96
CA MET A 71 10.16 5.37 -7.74
C MET A 71 10.34 4.94 -6.28
N PHE A 72 10.00 5.81 -5.33
CA PHE A 72 10.03 5.48 -3.90
C PHE A 72 9.08 4.31 -3.60
N ILE A 73 7.83 4.38 -4.06
CA ILE A 73 6.82 3.34 -3.89
C ILE A 73 7.28 2.01 -4.47
N LYS A 74 7.78 2.00 -5.71
CA LYS A 74 8.29 0.80 -6.40
C LYS A 74 9.47 0.20 -5.64
N ARG A 75 10.37 1.04 -5.12
CA ARG A 75 11.53 0.60 -4.35
C ARG A 75 11.14 -0.06 -3.03
N MET A 76 10.22 0.54 -2.27
CA MET A 76 9.66 -0.07 -1.06
C MET A 76 8.93 -1.37 -1.38
N GLY A 77 8.16 -1.41 -2.47
CA GLY A 77 7.51 -2.64 -2.95
C GLY A 77 8.50 -3.77 -3.25
N ASN A 78 9.63 -3.47 -3.91
CA ASN A 78 10.68 -4.44 -4.19
C ASN A 78 11.34 -4.97 -2.90
N ILE A 79 11.59 -4.10 -1.92
CA ILE A 79 12.13 -4.50 -0.61
C ILE A 79 11.17 -5.48 0.09
N HIS A 80 9.86 -5.23 0.03
CA HIS A 80 8.84 -6.15 0.53
C HIS A 80 8.80 -7.49 -0.22
N ASN A 81 8.89 -7.46 -1.56
CA ASN A 81 8.95 -8.68 -2.37
C ASN A 81 10.15 -9.55 -1.98
N ARG A 82 11.34 -8.95 -1.88
CA ARG A 82 12.56 -9.66 -1.47
C ARG A 82 12.48 -10.20 -0.04
N GLY A 83 11.84 -9.47 0.87
CA GLY A 83 11.55 -9.94 2.22
C GLY A 83 10.68 -11.21 2.23
N ARG A 84 9.64 -11.24 1.39
CA ARG A 84 8.79 -12.44 1.23
C ARG A 84 9.53 -13.60 0.59
N GLU A 85 10.30 -13.36 -0.47
CA GLU A 85 11.13 -14.38 -1.11
C GLU A 85 12.14 -14.99 -0.12
N GLU A 86 12.75 -14.17 0.75
CA GLU A 86 13.67 -14.69 1.78
C GLU A 86 12.93 -15.48 2.87
N LEU A 87 11.72 -15.06 3.26
CA LEU A 87 10.87 -15.84 4.16
C LEU A 87 10.53 -17.21 3.55
N GLU A 88 10.18 -17.26 2.27
CA GLU A 88 9.92 -18.50 1.54
C GLU A 88 11.17 -19.40 1.47
N ARG A 89 12.35 -18.82 1.23
CA ARG A 89 13.63 -19.56 1.27
C ARG A 89 13.96 -20.10 2.66
N LEU A 90 13.69 -19.33 3.71
CA LEU A 90 13.84 -19.78 5.09
C LEU A 90 12.88 -20.93 5.39
N ARG A 91 11.63 -20.83 4.96
CA ARG A 91 10.62 -21.90 5.09
C ARG A 91 11.06 -23.17 4.38
N ALA A 92 11.53 -23.08 3.14
CA ALA A 92 12.03 -24.24 2.40
C ALA A 92 13.16 -24.95 3.16
N ARG A 93 14.12 -24.19 3.73
CA ARG A 93 15.18 -24.75 4.59
C ARG A 93 14.63 -25.37 5.87
N TYR A 94 13.57 -24.82 6.46
CA TYR A 94 12.93 -25.38 7.65
C TYR A 94 12.07 -26.61 7.34
N CYS A 95 11.53 -26.76 6.13
CA CYS A 95 10.81 -27.97 5.74
C CYS A 95 11.69 -29.21 5.89
N GLU A 96 12.95 -29.17 5.42
CA GLU A 96 13.88 -30.30 5.59
C GLU A 96 14.06 -30.70 7.06
N LYS A 97 14.22 -29.71 7.95
CA LYS A 97 14.32 -29.95 9.39
C LYS A 97 13.01 -30.45 10.00
N THR A 98 11.89 -29.92 9.52
CA THR A 98 10.54 -30.32 9.98
C THR A 98 10.26 -31.77 9.58
N GLU A 99 10.56 -32.16 8.34
CA GLU A 99 10.46 -33.53 7.85
C GLU A 99 11.33 -34.48 8.67
N ALA A 100 12.57 -34.08 8.98
CA ALA A 100 13.46 -34.87 9.83
C ALA A 100 12.88 -35.07 11.25
N ILE A 101 12.31 -34.02 11.85
CA ILE A 101 11.66 -34.10 13.17
C ILE A 101 10.39 -34.96 13.11
N VAL A 102 9.57 -34.82 12.06
CA VAL A 102 8.34 -35.62 11.86
C VAL A 102 8.70 -37.10 11.66
N ALA A 103 9.73 -37.41 10.89
CA ALA A 103 10.22 -38.78 10.72
C ALA A 103 10.71 -39.37 12.06
N THR A 104 11.52 -38.60 12.80
CA THR A 104 11.98 -38.99 14.15
C THR A 104 10.80 -39.27 15.08
N MET A 105 9.77 -38.42 15.07
CA MET A 105 8.56 -38.63 15.87
C MET A 105 7.77 -39.87 15.42
N SER A 106 7.67 -40.11 14.11
CA SER A 106 7.01 -41.31 13.58
C SER A 106 7.71 -42.59 14.06
N ASP A 107 9.04 -42.60 14.06
CA ASP A 107 9.80 -43.75 14.57
C ASP A 107 9.67 -43.91 16.08
N VAL A 108 9.61 -42.81 16.85
CA VAL A 108 9.28 -42.88 18.29
C VAL A 108 7.91 -43.52 18.52
N VAL A 109 6.88 -43.13 17.75
CA VAL A 109 5.55 -43.75 17.82
C VAL A 109 5.60 -45.24 17.49
N ARG A 110 6.39 -45.65 16.49
CA ARG A 110 6.59 -47.06 16.15
C ARG A 110 7.26 -47.85 17.26
N VAL A 111 8.28 -47.28 17.91
CA VAL A 111 8.96 -47.91 19.06
C VAL A 111 7.98 -48.14 20.21
N LEU A 112 7.11 -47.17 20.48
CA LEU A 112 6.07 -47.28 21.51
C LEU A 112 4.99 -48.32 21.16
N ASP A 113 4.68 -48.53 19.88
CA ASP A 113 3.76 -49.57 19.43
C ASP A 113 4.38 -50.98 19.50
N HIS A 114 5.67 -51.11 19.16
CA HIS A 114 6.38 -52.39 19.14
C HIS A 114 6.74 -52.92 20.53
N HIS A 115 7.13 -52.04 21.46
CA HIS A 115 7.59 -52.42 22.78
C HIS A 115 6.51 -52.14 23.84
N ARG A 116 5.91 -53.19 24.39
CA ARG A 116 4.91 -53.08 25.48
C ARG A 116 5.51 -52.67 26.84
N GLY A 117 6.83 -52.74 26.99
CA GLY A 117 7.53 -52.40 28.23
C GLY A 117 8.24 -51.05 28.16
N ASP A 118 7.88 -50.12 29.04
CA ASP A 118 8.39 -48.74 29.07
C ASP A 118 9.93 -48.65 29.15
N THR A 119 10.57 -49.60 29.86
CA THR A 119 12.04 -49.61 30.02
C THR A 119 12.78 -49.98 28.73
N GLU A 120 12.17 -50.79 27.88
CA GLU A 120 12.76 -51.18 26.60
C GLU A 120 12.49 -50.10 25.53
N ALA A 121 11.25 -49.63 25.46
CA ALA A 121 10.86 -48.50 24.61
C ALA A 121 11.71 -47.24 24.90
N GLY A 122 11.90 -46.90 26.19
CA GLY A 122 12.70 -45.75 26.59
C GLY A 122 14.19 -45.85 26.23
N ARG A 123 14.76 -47.06 26.21
CA ARG A 123 16.14 -47.29 25.76
C ARG A 123 16.27 -47.10 24.25
N GLU A 124 15.34 -47.64 23.49
CA GLU A 124 15.36 -47.54 22.03
C GLU A 124 15.07 -46.11 21.56
N ILE A 125 14.14 -45.39 22.21
CA ILE A 125 13.91 -43.95 21.95
C ILE A 125 15.18 -43.14 22.19
N ARG A 126 15.91 -43.38 23.29
CA ARG A 126 17.19 -42.69 23.55
C ARG A 126 18.23 -42.98 22.48
N ARG A 127 18.30 -44.22 22.00
CA ARG A 127 19.20 -44.59 20.90
C ARG A 127 18.80 -43.86 19.62
N LEU A 128 17.51 -43.82 19.30
CA LEU A 128 16.97 -43.17 18.10
C LEU A 128 17.25 -41.66 18.11
N VAL A 129 16.96 -40.98 19.23
CA VAL A 129 17.27 -39.56 19.40
C VAL A 129 18.76 -39.26 19.25
N ASN A 130 19.65 -40.15 19.71
CA ASN A 130 21.09 -39.99 19.54
C ASN A 130 21.54 -40.15 18.08
N VAL A 131 20.89 -41.01 17.28
CA VAL A 131 21.16 -41.13 15.83
C VAL A 131 20.84 -39.83 15.10
N HIS A 132 19.82 -39.09 15.55
CA HIS A 132 19.44 -37.79 14.99
C HIS A 132 20.16 -36.58 15.61
N GLY A 133 21.37 -36.78 16.16
CA GLY A 133 22.19 -35.69 16.69
C GLY A 133 21.92 -35.32 18.16
N GLY A 134 21.08 -36.09 18.86
CA GLY A 134 20.86 -35.99 20.29
C GLY A 134 19.78 -34.98 20.71
N VAL A 135 19.39 -35.06 21.98
CA VAL A 135 18.28 -34.27 22.57
C VAL A 135 18.49 -32.76 22.39
N GLN A 136 19.70 -32.27 22.57
CA GLN A 136 20.00 -30.83 22.48
C GLN A 136 19.81 -30.28 21.06
N THR A 137 20.22 -31.04 20.05
CA THR A 137 20.10 -30.67 18.63
C THR A 137 18.63 -30.67 18.21
N LEU A 138 17.90 -31.73 18.53
CA LEU A 138 16.45 -31.83 18.28
C LEU A 138 15.67 -30.72 18.98
N GLN A 139 15.99 -30.40 20.24
CA GLN A 139 15.38 -29.29 20.96
C GLN A 139 15.69 -27.94 20.30
N ALA A 140 16.92 -27.72 19.85
CA ALA A 140 17.31 -26.50 19.16
C ALA A 140 16.59 -26.34 17.82
N ASP A 141 16.43 -27.43 17.05
CA ASP A 141 15.69 -27.42 15.79
C ASP A 141 14.20 -27.17 16.01
N CYS A 142 13.57 -27.80 17.02
CA CYS A 142 12.19 -27.53 17.41
C CYS A 142 11.98 -26.06 17.83
N ASN A 143 12.89 -25.51 18.64
CA ASN A 143 12.83 -24.11 19.06
C ASN A 143 13.00 -23.16 17.88
N THR A 144 13.88 -23.50 16.93
CA THR A 144 14.09 -22.72 15.70
C THR A 144 12.83 -22.71 14.84
N ILE A 145 12.19 -23.87 14.63
CA ILE A 145 10.94 -23.97 13.87
C ILE A 145 9.82 -23.17 14.57
N ALA A 146 9.67 -23.30 15.89
CA ALA A 146 8.67 -22.57 16.66
C ALA A 146 8.91 -21.05 16.67
N ALA A 147 10.17 -20.59 16.63
CA ALA A 147 10.51 -19.18 16.55
C ALA A 147 10.24 -18.57 15.16
N HIS A 148 10.17 -19.39 14.12
CA HIS A 148 10.06 -18.96 12.71
C HIS A 148 8.78 -19.41 12.02
N SER A 149 7.84 -20.03 12.74
CA SER A 149 6.53 -20.45 12.22
C SER A 149 5.55 -19.31 11.93
N GLY A 150 5.96 -18.06 12.07
CA GLY A 150 5.15 -16.88 11.74
C GLY A 150 5.16 -16.52 10.25
N ASP A 151 4.02 -16.08 9.73
CA ASP A 151 3.92 -15.43 8.41
C ASP A 151 4.28 -13.94 8.48
N ASN A 152 5.49 -13.66 8.97
CA ASN A 152 5.96 -12.31 9.19
C ASN A 152 7.32 -12.08 8.51
N HIS A 153 7.30 -11.48 7.32
CA HIS A 153 8.51 -11.13 6.58
C HIS A 153 9.13 -9.79 7.03
N LEU A 154 8.44 -9.02 7.89
CA LEU A 154 8.85 -7.66 8.28
C LEU A 154 10.25 -7.58 8.92
N PRO A 155 10.66 -8.51 9.82
CA PRO A 155 12.01 -8.49 10.40
C PRO A 155 13.13 -8.63 9.35
N LEU A 156 12.82 -9.24 8.20
CA LEU A 156 13.79 -9.50 7.13
C LEU A 156 14.03 -8.30 6.21
N LEU A 157 13.15 -7.28 6.27
CA LEU A 157 13.20 -6.15 5.34
C LEU A 157 14.49 -5.33 5.48
N TRP A 158 15.07 -5.25 6.68
CA TRP A 158 16.30 -4.50 6.92
C TRP A 158 17.46 -4.99 6.04
N LEU A 159 17.54 -6.30 5.77
CA LEU A 159 18.61 -6.89 4.95
C LEU A 159 18.65 -6.27 3.55
N PHE A 160 17.47 -6.00 2.97
CA PHE A 160 17.34 -5.44 1.63
C PHE A 160 17.27 -3.91 1.65
N TYR A 161 16.71 -3.33 2.70
CA TYR A 161 16.59 -1.89 2.88
C TYR A 161 17.94 -1.19 3.08
N LYS A 162 18.88 -1.78 3.84
CA LYS A 162 20.16 -1.15 4.21
C LYS A 162 20.94 -0.58 3.01
N SER A 163 20.96 -1.29 1.88
CA SER A 163 21.66 -0.88 0.67
C SER A 163 21.01 0.33 -0.04
N HIS A 164 19.72 0.55 0.20
CA HIS A 164 18.92 1.62 -0.41
C HIS A 164 18.67 2.81 0.51
N ARG A 165 18.98 2.68 1.81
CA ARG A 165 18.70 3.68 2.85
C ARG A 165 19.05 5.12 2.43
N SER A 166 20.26 5.36 1.95
CA SER A 166 20.71 6.71 1.55
C SER A 166 19.89 7.28 0.39
N THR A 167 19.51 6.44 -0.56
CA THR A 167 18.70 6.85 -1.71
C THR A 167 17.26 7.14 -1.27
N ILE A 168 16.69 6.29 -0.41
CA ILE A 168 15.33 6.45 0.12
C ILE A 168 15.22 7.75 0.91
N LEU A 169 16.16 8.01 1.82
CA LEU A 169 16.18 9.27 2.59
C LEU A 169 16.32 10.49 1.69
N ARG A 170 17.16 10.44 0.66
CA ARG A 170 17.28 11.52 -0.34
C ARG A 170 15.98 11.73 -1.13
N MET A 171 15.25 10.68 -1.46
CA MET A 171 13.94 10.77 -2.12
C MET A 171 12.94 11.47 -1.20
N VAL A 172 12.78 10.98 0.03
CA VAL A 172 11.82 11.52 1.00
C VAL A 172 12.10 12.98 1.32
N ARG A 173 13.37 13.39 1.49
CA ARG A 173 13.74 14.81 1.71
C ARG A 173 13.36 15.75 0.56
N ARG A 174 13.15 15.23 -0.65
CA ARG A 174 12.78 16.02 -1.84
C ARG A 174 11.27 16.03 -2.10
N LEU A 175 10.53 15.12 -1.48
CA LEU A 175 9.08 15.11 -1.55
C LEU A 175 8.56 16.06 -0.47
N ASP A 176 7.83 17.08 -0.87
CA ASP A 176 7.12 17.96 0.04
C ASP A 176 5.81 17.27 0.47
N LEU A 177 5.91 16.48 1.55
CA LEU A 177 4.86 15.60 2.03
C LEU A 177 3.88 16.34 2.93
N ALA A 178 2.59 16.14 2.72
CA ALA A 178 1.52 16.66 3.56
C ALA A 178 0.50 15.55 3.87
N SER A 179 0.06 15.46 5.13
CA SER A 179 -1.09 14.62 5.47
C SER A 179 -2.35 15.22 4.88
N THR A 180 -3.20 14.37 4.30
CA THR A 180 -4.54 14.71 3.85
C THR A 180 -5.61 14.33 4.88
N THR A 181 -5.20 13.78 6.02
CA THR A 181 -6.07 13.41 7.13
C THR A 181 -5.73 14.23 8.37
N GLU A 182 -6.54 14.10 9.42
CA GLU A 182 -6.23 14.69 10.74
C GLU A 182 -5.11 13.92 11.47
N ASP A 183 -4.78 12.70 11.02
CA ASP A 183 -3.67 11.93 11.56
C ASP A 183 -2.33 12.49 11.03
N ARG A 184 -1.48 12.90 11.98
CA ARG A 184 -0.13 13.41 11.71
C ARG A 184 0.98 12.46 12.17
N SER A 185 0.63 11.34 12.80
CA SER A 185 1.60 10.43 13.43
C SER A 185 2.64 9.91 12.44
N LEU A 186 2.28 9.65 11.17
CA LEU A 186 3.24 9.27 10.14
C LEU A 186 4.19 10.43 9.77
N ILE A 187 3.66 11.64 9.55
CA ILE A 187 4.47 12.80 9.16
C ILE A 187 5.49 13.12 10.27
N ASP A 188 5.05 13.12 11.52
CA ASP A 188 5.90 13.37 12.68
C ASP A 188 6.98 12.27 12.82
N ALA A 189 6.64 11.00 12.53
CA ALA A 189 7.59 9.89 12.49
C ALA A 189 8.63 10.01 11.35
N ILE A 190 8.25 10.53 10.19
CA ILE A 190 9.17 10.82 9.08
C ILE A 190 10.13 11.94 9.49
N GLU A 191 9.62 13.03 10.06
CA GLU A 191 10.44 14.15 10.54
C GLU A 191 11.46 13.70 11.59
N LEU A 192 11.06 12.81 12.51
CA LEU A 192 11.95 12.20 13.49
C LEU A 192 13.11 11.44 12.83
N ILE A 193 12.81 10.58 11.84
CA ILE A 193 13.83 9.82 11.11
C ILE A 193 14.79 10.74 10.36
N LEU A 194 14.26 11.77 9.70
CA LEU A 194 15.07 12.74 8.95
C LEU A 194 15.97 13.57 9.88
N THR A 195 15.50 13.90 11.07
CA THR A 195 16.28 14.63 12.09
C THR A 195 17.38 13.75 12.67
N GLN A 196 17.06 12.48 12.96
CA GLN A 196 17.99 11.52 13.55
C GLN A 196 18.79 10.72 12.50
N GLU A 197 18.91 11.17 11.25
CA GLU A 197 19.48 10.37 10.15
C GLU A 197 20.88 9.81 10.45
N ARG A 198 21.73 10.62 11.11
CA ARG A 198 23.14 10.30 11.42
C ARG A 198 23.34 9.55 12.73
N THR A 199 22.30 9.44 13.56
CA THR A 199 22.36 8.74 14.84
C THR A 199 22.69 7.26 14.59
N ARG A 200 23.46 6.64 15.50
CA ARG A 200 23.85 5.21 15.39
C ARG A 200 23.29 4.33 16.50
N ILE A 201 22.42 4.90 17.33
CA ILE A 201 21.72 4.18 18.40
C ILE A 201 20.73 3.21 17.76
N ASP A 202 20.65 1.99 18.30
CA ASP A 202 19.78 0.91 17.80
C ASP A 202 18.35 0.98 18.36
N TRP A 203 18.16 1.71 19.45
CA TRP A 203 16.88 1.92 20.13
C TRP A 203 16.48 3.39 20.09
N LEU A 204 15.18 3.67 20.00
CA LEU A 204 14.66 5.02 20.21
C LEU A 204 14.47 5.27 21.71
N ASP A 205 14.96 6.42 22.18
CA ASP A 205 14.79 6.88 23.56
C ASP A 205 13.53 7.76 23.71
N GLU A 206 13.00 8.28 22.60
CA GLU A 206 11.81 9.12 22.57
C GLU A 206 10.54 8.28 22.42
N ALA A 207 9.46 8.70 23.09
CA ALA A 207 8.14 8.12 22.87
C ALA A 207 7.61 8.57 21.50
N VAL A 208 7.21 7.62 20.67
CA VAL A 208 6.69 7.87 19.33
C VAL A 208 5.27 7.36 19.23
N ASP A 209 4.38 8.16 18.65
CA ASP A 209 3.04 7.70 18.33
C ASP A 209 3.08 6.69 17.16
N LEU A 210 2.52 5.51 17.40
CA LEU A 210 2.48 4.39 16.46
C LEU A 210 1.06 4.20 15.89
N ALA A 211 0.20 5.21 15.94
CA ALA A 211 -1.16 5.19 15.39
C ALA A 211 -1.19 4.82 13.90
N PHE A 212 -0.28 5.37 13.09
CA PHE A 212 -0.15 5.08 11.65
C PHE A 212 0.19 3.62 11.29
N THR A 213 0.62 2.80 12.26
CA THR A 213 1.15 1.46 11.99
C THR A 213 0.25 0.31 12.43
N THR A 214 0.43 -0.85 11.79
CA THR A 214 -0.38 -2.05 12.05
C THR A 214 0.10 -2.82 13.27
N GLN A 215 -0.76 -3.67 13.82
CA GLN A 215 -0.40 -4.51 14.96
C GLN A 215 0.77 -5.47 14.65
N LEU A 216 0.90 -5.92 13.40
CA LEU A 216 2.01 -6.76 12.96
C LEU A 216 3.34 -6.01 13.02
N TRP A 217 3.36 -4.75 12.58
CA TRP A 217 4.52 -3.88 12.69
C TRP A 217 4.84 -3.55 14.15
N ARG A 218 3.84 -3.22 14.99
CA ARG A 218 4.04 -2.97 16.43
C ARG A 218 4.73 -4.15 17.12
N LYS A 219 4.27 -5.38 16.87
CA LYS A 219 4.91 -6.62 17.37
C LYS A 219 6.35 -6.81 16.87
N THR A 220 6.68 -6.24 15.72
CA THR A 220 8.00 -6.39 15.08
C THR A 220 9.01 -5.34 15.57
N ILE A 221 8.55 -4.13 15.87
CA ILE A 221 9.44 -2.99 16.21
C ILE A 221 9.53 -2.72 17.71
N VAL A 222 8.52 -3.10 18.49
CA VAL A 222 8.48 -2.87 19.94
C VAL A 222 9.01 -4.11 20.66
N HIS A 223 10.03 -3.91 21.48
CA HIS A 223 10.61 -4.94 22.32
C HIS A 223 10.46 -4.59 23.79
N ARG A 224 10.09 -5.57 24.62
CA ARG A 224 10.07 -5.43 26.07
C ARG A 224 11.41 -5.84 26.65
N THR A 225 12.02 -4.95 27.40
CA THR A 225 13.24 -5.23 28.17
C THR A 225 12.92 -6.10 29.38
N GLU A 226 13.94 -6.69 30.00
CA GLU A 226 13.81 -7.48 31.25
C GLU A 226 13.17 -6.67 32.40
N ARG A 227 13.27 -5.35 32.36
CA ARG A 227 12.68 -4.42 33.34
C ARG A 227 11.22 -4.04 33.02
N GLY A 228 10.65 -4.58 31.94
CA GLY A 228 9.29 -4.29 31.50
C GLY A 228 9.13 -3.00 30.68
N GLU A 229 10.21 -2.25 30.44
CA GLU A 229 10.18 -1.05 29.58
C GLU A 229 10.05 -1.46 28.11
N GLU A 230 9.15 -0.79 27.38
CA GLU A 230 9.01 -0.93 25.93
C GLU A 230 10.03 -0.03 25.21
N ARG A 231 10.80 -0.62 24.29
CA ARG A 231 11.77 0.09 23.45
C ARG A 231 11.52 -0.21 21.98
N ILE A 232 11.68 0.81 21.16
CA ILE A 232 11.45 0.71 19.71
C ILE A 232 12.79 0.49 19.00
N HIS A 233 12.89 -0.57 18.20
CA HIS A 233 14.09 -0.87 17.41
C HIS A 233 14.19 0.08 16.20
N ARG A 234 15.08 1.06 16.29
CA ARG A 234 15.16 2.22 15.38
C ARG A 234 15.27 1.85 13.91
N ARG A 235 16.09 0.84 13.57
CA ARG A 235 16.29 0.43 12.16
C ARG A 235 15.02 -0.18 11.56
N LEU A 236 14.25 -0.93 12.34
CA LEU A 236 13.01 -1.55 11.86
C LEU A 236 11.87 -0.53 11.88
N PHE A 237 11.88 0.40 12.83
CA PHE A 237 11.01 1.56 12.83
C PHE A 237 11.19 2.41 11.56
N GLU A 238 12.44 2.66 11.13
CA GLU A 238 12.70 3.38 9.88
C GLU A 238 12.07 2.68 8.66
N VAL A 239 12.21 1.36 8.57
CA VAL A 239 11.57 0.58 7.51
C VAL A 239 10.05 0.62 7.64
N CYS A 240 9.51 0.55 8.86
CA CYS A 240 8.08 0.66 9.15
C CYS A 240 7.51 1.97 8.61
N VAL A 241 8.12 3.10 8.96
CA VAL A 241 7.67 4.43 8.53
C VAL A 241 7.66 4.55 7.02
N PHE A 242 8.73 4.16 6.33
CA PHE A 242 8.76 4.25 4.87
C PHE A 242 7.87 3.22 4.16
N SER A 243 7.52 2.12 4.84
CA SER A 243 6.53 1.17 4.33
C SER A 243 5.12 1.73 4.45
N SER A 244 4.80 2.39 5.57
CA SER A 244 3.54 3.11 5.75
C SER A 244 3.42 4.27 4.77
N LEU A 245 4.47 5.09 4.60
CA LEU A 245 4.49 6.17 3.60
C LEU A 245 4.22 5.66 2.18
N ALA A 246 4.81 4.52 1.80
CA ALA A 246 4.57 3.94 0.48
C ALA A 246 3.12 3.45 0.29
N ASN A 247 2.41 3.13 1.38
CA ASN A 247 0.99 2.77 1.33
C ASN A 247 0.11 4.01 1.36
N GLU A 248 0.41 5.00 2.20
CA GLU A 248 -0.37 6.24 2.32
C GLU A 248 -0.27 7.12 1.08
N LEU A 249 0.87 7.09 0.35
CA LEU A 249 0.96 7.69 -0.98
C LEU A 249 0.08 6.97 -2.02
N LYS A 250 -0.20 5.67 -1.85
CA LYS A 250 -1.09 4.93 -2.78
C LYS A 250 -2.56 5.10 -2.45
N SER A 251 -2.90 5.19 -1.16
CA SER A 251 -4.28 5.46 -0.72
C SER A 251 -4.66 6.93 -0.89
N GLY A 252 -3.67 7.82 -0.97
CA GLY A 252 -3.87 9.26 -1.04
C GLY A 252 -4.02 9.91 0.34
N ASP A 253 -3.73 9.18 1.43
CA ASP A 253 -3.74 9.71 2.80
C ASP A 253 -2.56 10.67 3.04
N VAL A 254 -1.46 10.49 2.30
CA VAL A 254 -0.36 11.46 2.19
C VAL A 254 -0.26 11.95 0.76
N ALA A 255 -0.19 13.27 0.60
CA ALA A 255 0.01 13.94 -0.67
C ALA A 255 1.43 14.50 -0.80
N VAL A 256 1.88 14.66 -2.04
CA VAL A 256 3.10 15.38 -2.40
C VAL A 256 2.70 16.71 -3.04
N ARG A 257 3.05 17.82 -2.40
CA ARG A 257 2.80 19.17 -2.93
C ARG A 257 3.56 19.39 -4.25
N GLY A 258 2.91 20.09 -5.18
CA GLY A 258 3.46 20.36 -6.51
C GLY A 258 3.58 19.12 -7.41
N SER A 259 2.97 17.99 -7.02
CA SER A 259 2.81 16.80 -7.85
C SER A 259 1.42 16.81 -8.52
N GLU A 260 1.09 15.79 -9.31
CA GLU A 260 -0.26 15.66 -9.91
C GLU A 260 -0.90 14.35 -9.52
N THR A 261 -0.21 13.23 -9.76
CA THR A 261 -0.71 11.89 -9.46
C THR A 261 -0.85 11.67 -7.96
N TYR A 262 0.07 12.27 -7.19
CA TYR A 262 0.10 12.18 -5.73
C TYR A 262 -0.29 13.50 -5.06
N ALA A 263 -0.99 14.39 -5.78
CA ALA A 263 -1.44 15.66 -5.23
C ALA A 263 -2.57 15.47 -4.22
N ASP A 264 -2.82 16.47 -3.38
CA ASP A 264 -4.01 16.50 -2.55
C ASP A 264 -5.23 16.72 -3.45
N TYR A 265 -5.98 15.64 -3.70
CA TYR A 265 -7.16 15.69 -4.56
C TYR A 265 -8.23 16.65 -4.04
N ARG A 266 -8.22 16.98 -2.73
CA ARG A 266 -9.18 17.90 -2.12
C ARG A 266 -9.00 19.33 -2.63
N GLU A 267 -7.80 19.69 -3.10
CA GLU A 267 -7.55 20.99 -3.74
C GLU A 267 -8.32 21.15 -5.07
N GLN A 268 -8.80 20.05 -5.65
CA GLN A 268 -9.63 20.04 -6.86
C GLN A 268 -11.14 20.05 -6.54
N LEU A 269 -11.52 19.93 -5.26
CA LEU A 269 -12.90 19.96 -4.83
C LEU A 269 -13.37 21.40 -4.60
N LEU A 270 -14.69 21.60 -4.61
CA LEU A 270 -15.28 22.87 -4.22
C LEU A 270 -14.96 23.15 -2.74
N PRO A 271 -14.47 24.35 -2.39
CA PRO A 271 -14.22 24.67 -1.01
C PRO A 271 -15.54 24.73 -0.22
N TRP A 272 -15.43 24.56 1.10
CA TRP A 272 -16.60 24.44 1.98
C TRP A 272 -17.53 25.67 1.93
N ASP A 273 -16.96 26.87 1.74
CA ASP A 273 -17.71 28.11 1.61
C ASP A 273 -18.68 28.13 0.41
N GLN A 274 -18.34 27.40 -0.66
CA GLN A 274 -19.18 27.22 -1.84
C GLN A 274 -20.11 25.99 -1.69
N CYS A 275 -19.66 24.95 -0.99
CA CYS A 275 -20.45 23.74 -0.76
C CYS A 275 -21.61 23.95 0.23
N GLU A 276 -21.37 24.62 1.37
CA GLU A 276 -22.35 24.79 2.45
C GLU A 276 -23.67 25.40 1.99
N PRO A 277 -23.70 26.49 1.18
CA PRO A 277 -24.95 27.06 0.67
C PRO A 277 -25.73 26.12 -0.25
N MET A 278 -25.06 25.16 -0.89
CA MET A 278 -25.66 24.22 -1.84
C MET A 278 -26.19 22.94 -1.17
N LEU A 279 -25.75 22.67 0.07
CA LEU A 279 -25.98 21.40 0.76
C LEU A 279 -27.48 21.09 0.92
N GLU A 280 -28.29 22.05 1.36
CA GLU A 280 -29.71 21.82 1.60
C GLU A 280 -30.45 21.41 0.32
N ASN A 281 -30.17 22.09 -0.79
CA ASN A 281 -30.77 21.78 -2.09
C ASN A 281 -30.30 20.42 -2.62
N TYR A 282 -29.00 20.13 -2.48
CA TYR A 282 -28.46 18.82 -2.84
C TYR A 282 -29.14 17.71 -2.05
N CYS A 283 -29.19 17.81 -0.72
CA CYS A 283 -29.85 16.85 0.17
C CYS A 283 -31.32 16.61 -0.22
N LYS A 284 -32.08 17.67 -0.55
CA LYS A 284 -33.46 17.53 -1.06
C LYS A 284 -33.52 16.74 -2.37
N GLN A 285 -32.61 16.98 -3.32
CA GLN A 285 -32.59 16.29 -4.61
C GLN A 285 -32.25 14.80 -4.48
N VAL A 286 -31.30 14.45 -3.61
CA VAL A 286 -30.89 13.05 -3.39
C VAL A 286 -31.71 12.33 -2.32
N GLY A 287 -32.69 13.01 -1.72
CA GLY A 287 -33.55 12.44 -0.67
C GLY A 287 -32.81 12.14 0.64
N LEU A 288 -31.74 12.88 0.93
CA LEU A 288 -30.99 12.76 2.17
C LEU A 288 -31.42 13.83 3.19
N PRO A 289 -31.40 13.53 4.50
CA PRO A 289 -31.58 14.56 5.52
C PRO A 289 -30.48 15.62 5.43
N ALA A 290 -30.85 16.90 5.52
CA ALA A 290 -29.92 18.03 5.42
C ALA A 290 -29.13 18.32 6.71
N THR A 291 -29.43 17.62 7.81
CA THR A 291 -28.74 17.79 9.10
C THR A 291 -27.90 16.56 9.42
N ALA A 292 -26.75 16.76 10.06
CA ALA A 292 -25.86 15.67 10.45
C ALA A 292 -26.57 14.60 11.29
N VAL A 293 -27.33 15.02 12.31
CA VAL A 293 -28.11 14.12 13.18
C VAL A 293 -29.17 13.35 12.37
N GLY A 294 -29.90 14.04 11.49
CA GLY A 294 -30.90 13.40 10.64
C GLY A 294 -30.27 12.37 9.70
N PHE A 295 -29.13 12.71 9.09
CA PHE A 295 -28.41 11.84 8.16
C PHE A 295 -27.88 10.59 8.88
N VAL A 296 -27.24 10.75 10.04
CA VAL A 296 -26.74 9.64 10.85
C VAL A 296 -27.88 8.71 11.28
N ASN A 297 -28.98 9.26 11.81
CA ASN A 297 -30.12 8.47 12.25
C ASN A 297 -30.77 7.71 11.07
N ALA A 298 -30.94 8.35 9.92
CA ALA A 298 -31.50 7.72 8.72
C ALA A 298 -30.58 6.61 8.20
N LEU A 299 -29.26 6.85 8.19
CA LEU A 299 -28.28 5.85 7.75
C LEU A 299 -28.23 4.66 8.70
N GLN A 300 -28.20 4.90 10.02
CA GLN A 300 -28.26 3.85 11.03
C GLN A 300 -29.55 3.03 10.88
N SER A 301 -30.71 3.68 10.79
CA SER A 301 -31.99 3.00 10.61
C SER A 301 -32.01 2.13 9.36
N ARG A 302 -31.49 2.65 8.23
CA ARG A 302 -31.41 1.90 6.98
C ARG A 302 -30.46 0.70 7.08
N LEU A 303 -29.28 0.89 7.67
CA LEU A 303 -28.30 -0.18 7.83
C LEU A 303 -28.81 -1.27 8.79
N THR A 304 -29.45 -0.88 9.90
CA THR A 304 -30.08 -1.80 10.84
C THR A 304 -31.19 -2.60 10.18
N GLN A 305 -32.09 -1.94 9.43
CA GLN A 305 -33.16 -2.63 8.71
C GLN A 305 -32.61 -3.62 7.68
N VAL A 306 -31.57 -3.24 6.92
CA VAL A 306 -30.92 -4.14 5.97
C VAL A 306 -30.25 -5.31 6.70
N ALA A 307 -29.61 -5.07 7.84
CA ALA A 307 -29.02 -6.13 8.65
C ALA A 307 -30.09 -7.11 9.15
N GLU A 308 -31.21 -6.61 9.69
CA GLU A 308 -32.35 -7.44 10.14
C GLU A 308 -32.96 -8.26 9.00
N LEU A 309 -33.17 -7.66 7.82
CA LEU A 309 -33.67 -8.37 6.64
C LEU A 309 -32.68 -9.43 6.16
N THR A 310 -31.38 -9.13 6.21
CA THR A 310 -30.32 -10.07 5.84
C THR A 310 -30.26 -11.25 6.81
N ASP A 311 -30.43 -10.99 8.11
CA ASP A 311 -30.44 -12.02 9.15
C ASP A 311 -31.67 -12.93 9.02
N GLN A 312 -32.86 -12.36 8.83
CA GLN A 312 -34.09 -13.11 8.57
C GLN A 312 -33.99 -13.98 7.30
N GLY A 313 -33.39 -13.43 6.25
CA GLY A 313 -33.18 -14.12 4.98
C GLY A 313 -31.92 -14.99 4.93
N TYR A 314 -31.14 -15.11 6.01
CA TYR A 314 -29.81 -15.72 5.97
C TYR A 314 -29.84 -17.18 5.52
N LEU A 315 -30.80 -17.97 6.03
CA LEU A 315 -30.96 -19.38 5.67
C LEU A 315 -31.31 -19.57 4.18
N GLU A 316 -31.96 -18.57 3.57
CA GLU A 316 -32.33 -18.57 2.15
C GLU A 316 -31.27 -17.89 1.27
N ASN A 317 -30.35 -17.13 1.87
CA ASN A 317 -29.31 -16.35 1.19
C ASN A 317 -28.01 -17.15 1.05
N GLY A 318 -27.89 -17.91 -0.05
CA GLY A 318 -26.67 -18.67 -0.35
C GLY A 318 -25.42 -17.83 -0.71
N GLN A 319 -25.51 -16.49 -0.73
CA GLN A 319 -24.41 -15.60 -1.09
C GLN A 319 -23.61 -15.11 0.11
N VAL A 320 -24.23 -14.95 1.28
CA VAL A 320 -23.54 -14.55 2.51
C VAL A 320 -23.33 -15.82 3.34
N VAL A 321 -22.07 -16.15 3.65
CA VAL A 321 -21.74 -17.32 4.48
C VAL A 321 -20.83 -16.87 5.60
N ILE A 322 -21.21 -17.17 6.84
CA ILE A 322 -20.33 -16.99 8.00
C ILE A 322 -19.42 -18.22 8.07
N GLY A 323 -18.11 -18.00 7.95
CA GLY A 323 -17.09 -19.06 8.05
C GLY A 323 -17.01 -19.66 9.45
N GLU A 324 -16.32 -20.80 9.59
CA GLU A 324 -16.09 -21.45 10.89
C GLU A 324 -15.29 -20.56 11.87
N ASP A 325 -14.55 -19.58 11.35
CA ASP A 325 -13.82 -18.55 12.08
C ASP A 325 -14.71 -17.37 12.52
N GLY A 326 -16.00 -17.38 12.19
CA GLY A 326 -16.96 -16.32 12.50
C GLY A 326 -16.86 -15.12 11.55
N ILE A 327 -16.08 -15.19 10.47
CA ILE A 327 -15.92 -14.09 9.52
C ILE A 327 -16.98 -14.21 8.41
N PRO A 328 -17.79 -13.18 8.15
CA PRO A 328 -18.74 -13.19 7.04
C PRO A 328 -18.02 -13.07 5.70
N VAL A 329 -18.26 -14.04 4.82
CA VAL A 329 -17.72 -14.09 3.46
C VAL A 329 -18.86 -13.93 2.46
N LEU A 330 -18.73 -12.93 1.59
CA LEU A 330 -19.64 -12.74 0.47
C LEU A 330 -19.15 -13.55 -0.73
N LYS A 331 -19.88 -14.61 -1.10
CA LYS A 331 -19.65 -15.36 -2.33
C LYS A 331 -19.98 -14.48 -3.54
N ARG A 332 -19.16 -14.56 -4.58
CA ARG A 332 -19.44 -13.89 -5.86
C ARG A 332 -20.83 -14.29 -6.35
N SER A 333 -21.67 -13.31 -6.64
CA SER A 333 -22.95 -13.57 -7.30
C SER A 333 -22.68 -14.24 -8.63
N LYS A 334 -23.42 -15.33 -8.92
CA LYS A 334 -23.44 -15.88 -10.27
C LYS A 334 -24.06 -14.81 -11.17
N ALA A 335 -23.37 -14.48 -12.26
CA ALA A 335 -23.90 -13.56 -13.26
C ALA A 335 -25.30 -14.06 -13.67
N LYS A 336 -26.29 -13.18 -13.58
CA LYS A 336 -27.66 -13.49 -14.00
C LYS A 336 -27.58 -13.83 -15.49
N GLU A 337 -28.10 -14.98 -15.91
CA GLU A 337 -28.12 -15.32 -17.33
C GLU A 337 -28.81 -14.20 -18.11
N MET A 338 -28.18 -13.77 -19.21
CA MET A 338 -28.75 -12.73 -20.06
C MET A 338 -30.16 -13.14 -20.48
N SER A 339 -31.13 -12.27 -20.20
CA SER A 339 -32.51 -12.51 -20.60
C SER A 339 -32.60 -12.64 -22.13
N GLY A 340 -33.63 -13.34 -22.63
CA GLY A 340 -33.83 -13.47 -24.07
C GLY A 340 -33.91 -12.12 -24.80
N GLY A 341 -34.50 -11.10 -24.15
CA GLY A 341 -34.53 -9.73 -24.66
C GLY A 341 -33.16 -9.04 -24.68
N ALA A 342 -32.31 -9.28 -23.69
CA ALA A 342 -30.94 -8.74 -23.68
C ALA A 342 -30.08 -9.38 -24.77
N ARG A 343 -30.23 -10.69 -25.01
CA ARG A 343 -29.57 -11.38 -26.14
C ARG A 343 -30.06 -10.84 -27.49
N ALA A 344 -31.38 -10.67 -27.66
CA ALA A 344 -31.93 -10.10 -28.89
C ALA A 344 -31.44 -8.67 -29.15
N LEU A 345 -31.32 -7.86 -28.10
CA LEU A 345 -30.76 -6.51 -28.19
C LEU A 345 -29.27 -6.54 -28.55
N GLU A 346 -28.48 -7.39 -27.90
CA GLU A 346 -27.05 -7.56 -28.20
C GLU A 346 -26.85 -7.97 -29.67
N THR A 347 -27.61 -8.95 -30.17
CA THR A 347 -27.56 -9.34 -31.59
C THR A 347 -27.94 -8.16 -32.50
N ALA A 348 -29.01 -7.43 -32.19
CA ALA A 348 -29.46 -6.29 -32.98
C ALA A 348 -28.50 -5.08 -32.93
N VAL A 349 -27.66 -4.99 -31.89
CA VAL A 349 -26.57 -4.00 -31.79
C VAL A 349 -25.38 -4.46 -32.62
N LEU A 350 -24.95 -5.73 -32.47
CA LEU A 350 -23.85 -6.31 -33.24
C LEU A 350 -24.12 -6.26 -34.75
N ASP A 351 -25.33 -6.59 -35.20
CA ASP A 351 -25.74 -6.49 -36.61
C ASP A 351 -25.69 -5.07 -37.17
N ARG A 352 -25.84 -4.06 -36.31
CA ARG A 352 -25.77 -2.63 -36.68
C ARG A 352 -24.38 -2.03 -36.49
N MET A 353 -23.49 -2.71 -35.76
CA MET A 353 -22.11 -2.29 -35.61
C MET A 353 -21.35 -2.67 -36.88
N ARG A 354 -20.76 -1.68 -37.55
CA ARG A 354 -19.84 -1.95 -38.64
C ARG A 354 -18.63 -2.69 -38.07
N GLU A 355 -18.31 -3.85 -38.64
CA GLU A 355 -17.01 -4.49 -38.41
C GLU A 355 -15.91 -3.52 -38.87
N ARG A 356 -15.20 -2.92 -37.91
CA ARG A 356 -14.02 -2.12 -38.19
C ARG A 356 -12.79 -2.99 -37.99
N SER A 357 -11.86 -2.96 -38.94
CA SER A 357 -10.60 -3.68 -38.75
C SER A 357 -9.76 -2.99 -37.67
N VAL A 358 -8.93 -3.75 -36.95
CA VAL A 358 -8.00 -3.20 -35.94
C VAL A 358 -7.11 -2.09 -36.55
N ILE A 359 -6.83 -2.17 -37.85
CA ILE A 359 -6.06 -1.16 -38.59
C ILE A 359 -6.83 0.15 -38.73
N GLU A 360 -8.14 0.11 -38.99
CA GLU A 360 -8.97 1.33 -39.09
C GLU A 360 -9.09 2.05 -37.75
N ILE A 361 -9.14 1.31 -36.64
CA ILE A 361 -9.17 1.88 -35.29
C ILE A 361 -7.84 2.57 -34.97
N LEU A 362 -6.71 1.98 -35.39
CA LEU A 362 -5.39 2.58 -35.18
C LEU A 362 -5.16 3.85 -36.02
N CYS A 363 -5.79 3.96 -37.20
CA CYS A 363 -5.72 5.17 -38.02
C CYS A 363 -6.53 6.34 -37.43
N ASP A 364 -7.70 6.09 -36.82
CA ASP A 364 -8.53 7.15 -36.22
C ASP A 364 -7.92 7.75 -34.93
N VAL A 365 -6.99 7.06 -34.26
CA VAL A 365 -6.33 7.53 -33.02
C VAL A 365 -5.01 8.27 -33.30
N ALA A 366 -4.54 8.28 -34.56
CA ALA A 366 -3.27 8.88 -34.95
C ALA A 366 -3.38 10.32 -35.50
N HIS A 367 -4.49 11.02 -35.26
CA HIS A 367 -4.70 12.41 -35.69
C HIS A 367 -4.79 13.41 -34.55
#